data_AF-A0A2E2N9N0-F1
#
_entry.id   AF-A0A2E2N9N0-F1
#
_cell.length_a   1.000
_cell.length_b   1.000
_cell.length_c   1.000
_cell.angle_alpha   90.00
_cell.angle_beta   90.00
_cell.angle_gamma   90.00
#
_symmetry.space_group_name_H-M   'P 1'
#
loop_
_entity.id
_entity.type
_entity.pdbx_description
1 polymer ?
#
loop_
_entity_poly.entity_id
_entity_poly.type
_entity_poly.pdbx_seq_one_letter_code
_entity_poly.pdbx_strand_id
1 'polypeptide(L)'
;MYTVCLDLHLRFVPPMSEHAPGIVLTRTIELPFPAYSGLVVYGAELDECPDPLGLHLTDVIWDIDRSVFLAHSVIVSHDEPLAFIPDTIRGWLERGWKLGSYRDVYLANHPEDDAEEATASTPDDDEFDRMERLHTLPKTRRDPDFNRFFKALIREMSDGYNNLSVAYAMDKLGRLLPDQKPKAGEQLSDIVRRWRDACSEFEQLDSDAQTA
;
A
#
# COMPACT_ATOMS: atom_id res chain seq x y z
N MET A 1 -10.65 -23.78 19.35
CA MET A 1 -10.71 -22.54 18.56
C MET A 1 -9.98 -22.80 17.26
N TYR A 2 -10.35 -22.08 16.21
CA TYR A 2 -9.78 -22.21 14.87
C TYR A 2 -8.97 -20.96 14.58
N THR A 3 -7.66 -21.14 14.45
CA THR A 3 -6.72 -20.07 14.16
C THR A 3 -6.84 -19.65 12.70
N VAL A 4 -6.97 -18.34 12.47
CA VAL A 4 -6.96 -17.74 11.14
C VAL A 4 -5.81 -16.75 11.08
N CYS A 5 -4.91 -16.94 10.11
CA CYS A 5 -3.94 -15.96 9.69
C CYS A 5 -4.57 -15.12 8.58
N LEU A 6 -4.90 -13.87 8.93
CA LEU A 6 -5.59 -12.93 8.07
C LEU A 6 -4.59 -11.91 7.52
N ASP A 7 -4.45 -11.88 6.20
CA ASP A 7 -3.67 -10.87 5.50
C ASP A 7 -4.59 -9.73 5.02
N LEU A 8 -4.27 -8.50 5.36
CA LEU A 8 -4.94 -7.28 4.94
C LEU A 8 -4.11 -6.61 3.86
N HIS A 9 -4.67 -6.55 2.65
CA HIS A 9 -4.06 -5.93 1.49
C HIS A 9 -4.54 -4.48 1.38
N LEU A 10 -3.67 -3.53 1.71
CA LEU A 10 -3.91 -2.11 1.58
C LEU A 10 -3.48 -1.63 0.20
N ARG A 11 -4.43 -1.12 -0.60
CA ARG A 11 -4.18 -0.60 -1.95
C ARG A 11 -4.48 0.89 -2.00
N PHE A 12 -3.48 1.70 -2.31
CA PHE A 12 -3.61 3.15 -2.42
C PHE A 12 -3.57 3.57 -3.90
N VAL A 13 -4.73 3.90 -4.46
CA VAL A 13 -4.93 4.13 -5.90
C VAL A 13 -5.28 5.61 -6.14
N PRO A 14 -4.41 6.39 -6.80
CA PRO A 14 -3.01 6.14 -7.18
C PRO A 14 -2.03 6.22 -5.97
N PRO A 15 -0.77 5.73 -6.08
CA PRO A 15 -0.04 5.32 -7.29
C PRO A 15 -0.15 3.83 -7.63
N MET A 16 -0.71 3.01 -6.73
CA MET A 16 -0.84 1.57 -6.95
C MET A 16 -1.96 1.26 -7.95
N SER A 17 -1.94 0.04 -8.49
CA SER A 17 -3.06 -0.53 -9.22
C SER A 17 -4.09 -1.12 -8.25
N GLU A 18 -5.37 -0.99 -8.60
CA GLU A 18 -6.49 -1.58 -7.87
C GLU A 18 -6.41 -3.12 -7.78
N HIS A 19 -5.69 -3.76 -8.71
CA HIS A 19 -5.58 -5.21 -8.79
C HIS A 19 -4.20 -5.74 -8.37
N ALA A 20 -3.30 -4.88 -7.91
CA ALA A 20 -1.98 -5.30 -7.45
C ALA A 20 -2.01 -5.87 -6.02
N PRO A 21 -0.93 -6.53 -5.56
CA PRO A 21 -0.85 -7.10 -4.21
C PRO A 21 -1.09 -6.06 -3.10
N GLY A 22 -0.68 -4.80 -3.30
CA GLY A 22 -0.76 -3.76 -2.27
C GLY A 22 0.24 -3.98 -1.13
N ILE A 23 0.16 -3.15 -0.10
CA ILE A 23 0.93 -3.32 1.14
C ILE A 23 0.20 -4.35 2.00
N VAL A 24 0.89 -5.40 2.42
CA VAL A 24 0.29 -6.50 3.19
C VAL A 24 0.60 -6.36 4.67
N LEU A 25 -0.46 -6.39 5.48
CA LEU A 25 -0.39 -6.50 6.93
C LEU A 25 -1.03 -7.81 7.37
N THR A 26 -0.45 -8.54 8.31
CA THR A 26 -0.99 -9.81 8.78
C THR A 26 -1.39 -9.77 10.26
N ARG A 27 -2.44 -10.49 10.61
CA ARG A 27 -2.87 -10.69 12.00
C ARG A 27 -3.41 -12.09 12.20
N THR A 28 -3.16 -12.65 13.37
CA THR A 28 -3.77 -13.91 13.79
C THR A 28 -5.01 -13.64 14.62
N ILE A 29 -6.12 -14.30 14.29
CA ILE A 29 -7.39 -14.24 15.02
C ILE A 29 -7.86 -15.66 15.35
N GLU A 30 -8.59 -15.81 16.45
CA GLU A 30 -9.16 -17.09 16.89
C GLU A 30 -10.67 -17.07 16.71
N LEU A 31 -11.19 -18.02 15.92
CA LEU A 31 -12.63 -18.17 15.71
C LEU A 31 -13.19 -19.36 16.50
N PRO A 32 -14.45 -19.27 16.98
CA PRO A 32 -15.11 -20.39 17.64
C PRO A 32 -15.60 -21.46 16.64
N PHE A 33 -15.52 -21.19 15.34
CA PHE A 33 -15.93 -22.08 14.25
C PHE A 33 -14.94 -22.01 13.07
N PRO A 34 -14.92 -23.00 12.16
CA PRO A 34 -14.05 -22.99 10.98
C PRO A 34 -14.29 -21.76 10.09
N ALA A 35 -13.22 -21.14 9.61
CA ALA A 35 -13.33 -20.02 8.68
C ALA A 35 -13.86 -20.48 7.32
N TYR A 36 -14.56 -19.58 6.62
CA TYR A 36 -15.05 -19.81 5.25
C TYR A 36 -15.05 -18.49 4.47
N SER A 37 -14.91 -18.59 3.15
CA SER A 37 -14.93 -17.41 2.27
C SER A 37 -16.30 -16.72 2.33
N GLY A 38 -16.30 -15.41 2.51
CA GLY A 38 -17.49 -14.59 2.72
C GLY A 38 -17.88 -14.40 4.19
N LEU A 39 -17.14 -15.01 5.13
CA LEU A 39 -17.24 -14.64 6.54
C LEU A 39 -16.80 -13.18 6.71
N VAL A 40 -17.56 -12.44 7.51
CA VAL A 40 -17.24 -11.07 7.89
C VAL A 40 -16.82 -11.06 9.36
N VAL A 41 -15.68 -10.46 9.65
CA VAL A 41 -15.18 -10.31 11.02
C VAL A 41 -15.13 -8.83 11.37
N TYR A 42 -15.69 -8.47 12.52
CA TYR A 42 -15.72 -7.11 13.03
C TYR A 42 -15.44 -7.12 14.54
N GLY A 43 -14.74 -6.09 15.01
CA GLY A 43 -14.52 -5.91 16.44
C GLY A 43 -13.74 -4.63 16.73
N ALA A 44 -14.03 -4.01 17.88
CA ALA A 44 -13.32 -2.81 18.33
C ALA A 44 -11.80 -3.01 18.38
N GLU A 45 -11.34 -4.22 18.71
CA GLU A 45 -9.92 -4.55 18.74
C GLU A 45 -9.32 -4.86 17.35
N LEU A 46 -10.14 -5.03 16.31
CA LEU A 46 -9.70 -5.46 14.98
C LEU A 46 -9.50 -4.30 14.03
N ASP A 47 -10.51 -3.46 13.86
CA ASP A 47 -10.53 -2.46 12.80
C ASP A 47 -11.05 -1.08 13.23
N GLU A 48 -11.74 -0.94 14.38
CA GLU A 48 -12.52 0.27 14.72
C GLU A 48 -13.18 0.88 13.46
N CYS A 49 -13.72 0.01 12.58
CA CYS A 49 -14.13 0.45 11.26
C CYS A 49 -15.34 1.40 11.39
N PRO A 50 -15.36 2.55 10.70
CA PRO A 50 -16.53 3.42 10.68
C PRO A 50 -17.73 2.76 9.97
N ASP A 51 -17.50 1.70 9.18
CA ASP A 51 -18.52 0.94 8.46
C ASP A 51 -18.82 -0.40 9.19
N PRO A 52 -20.10 -0.70 9.54
CA PRO A 52 -20.48 -1.97 10.17
C PRO A 52 -20.25 -3.23 9.32
N LEU A 53 -19.75 -3.08 8.08
CA LEU A 53 -19.51 -4.20 7.17
C LEU A 53 -18.27 -5.04 7.51
N GLY A 54 -17.38 -4.59 8.39
CA GLY A 54 -16.22 -5.36 8.86
C GLY A 54 -15.26 -5.85 7.76
N LEU A 55 -14.34 -6.75 8.14
CA LEU A 55 -13.38 -7.37 7.24
C LEU A 55 -13.95 -8.64 6.62
N HIS A 56 -14.17 -8.60 5.31
CA HIS A 56 -14.56 -9.76 4.52
C HIS A 56 -13.37 -10.70 4.31
N LEU A 57 -13.50 -11.95 4.75
CA LEU A 57 -12.54 -13.01 4.48
C LEU A 57 -12.74 -13.54 3.05
N THR A 58 -11.72 -13.42 2.22
CA THR A 58 -11.66 -13.94 0.86
C THR A 58 -10.59 -15.03 0.75
N ASP A 59 -10.81 -15.94 -0.20
CA ASP A 59 -9.91 -17.06 -0.52
C ASP A 59 -9.40 -17.82 0.71
N VAL A 60 -10.34 -18.27 1.55
CA VAL A 60 -10.00 -19.04 2.75
C VAL A 60 -9.44 -20.40 2.35
N ILE A 61 -8.19 -20.66 2.75
CA ILE A 61 -7.45 -21.89 2.51
C ILE A 61 -7.14 -22.54 3.86
N TRP A 62 -7.32 -23.86 3.95
CA TRP A 62 -6.83 -24.61 5.11
C TRP A 62 -5.40 -25.09 4.86
N ASP A 63 -4.47 -24.56 5.66
CA ASP A 63 -3.10 -25.01 5.72
C ASP A 63 -3.04 -26.27 6.61
N ILE A 64 -2.99 -27.44 5.97
CA ILE A 64 -3.02 -28.73 6.65
C ILE A 64 -1.78 -28.92 7.54
N ASP A 65 -0.62 -28.49 7.07
CA ASP A 65 0.66 -28.74 7.75
C ASP A 65 0.75 -27.94 9.05
N ARG A 66 0.25 -26.70 9.04
CA ARG A 66 0.27 -25.81 10.21
C ARG A 66 -1.03 -25.83 11.01
N SER A 67 -2.07 -26.49 10.49
CA SER A 67 -3.40 -26.53 11.07
C SER A 67 -3.98 -25.13 11.33
N VAL A 68 -3.83 -24.23 10.35
CA VAL A 68 -4.37 -22.86 10.39
C VAL A 68 -5.18 -22.55 9.14
N PHE A 69 -6.15 -21.63 9.24
CA PHE A 69 -6.78 -21.05 8.06
C PHE A 69 -5.98 -19.84 7.60
N LEU A 70 -5.72 -19.76 6.31
CA LEU A 70 -5.19 -18.57 5.65
C LEU A 70 -6.36 -17.86 4.99
N ALA A 71 -6.48 -16.57 5.19
CA ALA A 71 -7.48 -15.74 4.54
C ALA A 71 -6.85 -14.40 4.20
N HIS A 72 -7.45 -13.67 3.27
CA HIS A 72 -7.09 -12.27 3.09
C HIS A 72 -8.34 -11.38 3.07
N SER A 73 -8.11 -10.08 3.21
CA SER A 73 -9.08 -9.02 2.99
C SER A 73 -8.40 -7.90 2.24
N VAL A 74 -9.18 -7.07 1.55
CA VAL A 74 -8.66 -5.98 0.72
C VAL A 74 -9.33 -4.68 1.13
N ILE A 75 -8.53 -3.66 1.37
CA ILE A 75 -8.99 -2.28 1.50
C ILE A 75 -8.37 -1.47 0.37
N VAL A 76 -9.23 -0.82 -0.41
CA VAL A 76 -8.81 0.06 -1.50
C VAL A 76 -9.13 1.50 -1.11
N SER A 77 -8.09 2.29 -0.91
CA SER A 77 -8.18 3.74 -0.71
C SER A 77 -8.01 4.44 -2.05
N HIS A 78 -9.02 5.18 -2.47
CA HIS A 78 -8.96 6.01 -3.67
C HIS A 78 -8.61 7.45 -3.33
N ASP A 79 -7.68 8.03 -4.09
CA ASP A 79 -7.29 9.44 -4.01
C ASP A 79 -6.83 9.90 -2.62
N GLU A 80 -6.36 8.95 -1.78
CA GLU A 80 -5.79 9.26 -0.47
C GLU A 80 -4.43 9.95 -0.65
N PRO A 81 -4.20 11.11 0.00
CA PRO A 81 -2.91 11.77 -0.07
C PRO A 81 -1.80 10.85 0.43
N LEU A 82 -0.71 10.72 -0.35
CA LEU A 82 0.37 9.79 -0.01
C LEU A 82 0.99 10.04 1.37
N ALA A 83 0.92 11.27 1.86
CA ALA A 83 1.43 11.62 3.18
C ALA A 83 0.66 10.96 4.33
N PHE A 84 -0.59 10.53 4.11
CA PHE A 84 -1.40 9.81 5.11
C PHE A 84 -1.14 8.31 5.14
N ILE A 85 -0.59 7.73 4.07
CA ILE A 85 -0.31 6.28 4.00
C ILE A 85 0.48 5.78 5.23
N PRO A 86 1.57 6.43 5.68
CA PRO A 86 2.27 6.03 6.89
C PRO A 86 1.40 6.04 8.15
N ASP A 87 0.53 7.03 8.30
CA ASP A 87 -0.36 7.15 9.47
C ASP A 87 -1.46 6.07 9.42
N THR A 88 -2.01 5.81 8.24
CA THR A 88 -2.96 4.72 7.99
C THR A 88 -2.33 3.38 8.37
N ILE A 89 -1.11 3.08 7.90
CA ILE A 89 -0.39 1.86 8.24
C ILE A 89 -0.10 1.79 9.74
N ARG A 90 0.37 2.89 10.35
CA ARG A 90 0.64 2.94 11.80
C ARG A 90 -0.61 2.63 12.60
N GLY A 91 -1.76 3.18 12.22
CA GLY A 91 -3.03 2.88 12.87
C GLY A 91 -3.37 1.39 12.84
N TRP A 92 -3.04 0.67 11.77
CA TRP A 92 -3.20 -0.79 11.74
C TRP A 92 -2.18 -1.50 12.64
N LEU A 93 -0.92 -1.06 12.64
CA LEU A 93 0.12 -1.64 13.49
C LEU A 93 -0.21 -1.48 14.99
N GLU A 94 -0.70 -0.31 15.41
CA GLU A 94 -1.14 -0.03 16.78
C GLU A 94 -2.32 -0.93 17.20
N ARG A 95 -3.14 -1.38 16.25
CA ARG A 95 -4.21 -2.36 16.46
C ARG A 95 -3.70 -3.80 16.52
N GLY A 96 -2.38 -4.03 16.48
CA GLY A 96 -1.77 -5.35 16.60
C GLY A 96 -1.61 -6.10 15.28
N TRP A 97 -1.75 -5.42 14.15
CA TRP A 97 -1.34 -5.97 12.85
C TRP A 97 0.19 -5.92 12.71
N LYS A 98 0.75 -6.79 11.86
CA LYS A 98 2.19 -6.87 11.60
C LYS A 98 2.46 -6.68 10.11
N LEU A 99 3.58 -6.07 9.75
CA LEU A 99 3.99 -5.93 8.36
C LEU A 99 4.35 -7.31 7.77
N GLY A 100 4.00 -7.53 6.50
CA GLY A 100 4.28 -8.77 5.77
C GLY A 100 3.08 -9.68 5.64
N SER A 101 3.21 -10.68 4.77
CA SER A 101 2.20 -11.71 4.55
C SER A 101 2.54 -12.96 5.36
N TYR A 102 1.52 -13.71 5.78
CA TYR A 102 1.76 -15.05 6.31
C TYR A 102 2.45 -15.98 5.28
N ARG A 103 2.30 -15.71 3.98
CA ARG A 103 3.02 -16.40 2.91
C ARG A 103 4.53 -16.19 2.96
N ASP A 104 5.00 -15.09 3.54
CA ASP A 104 6.44 -14.85 3.67
C ASP A 104 7.09 -15.89 4.59
N VAL A 105 6.34 -16.48 5.50
CA VAL A 105 6.80 -17.61 6.35
C VAL A 105 7.04 -18.90 5.53
N TYR A 106 6.56 -18.99 4.28
CA TYR A 106 6.91 -20.07 3.34
C TYR A 106 8.14 -19.75 2.49
N LEU A 107 8.48 -18.47 2.34
CA LEU A 107 9.60 -17.98 1.53
C LEU A 107 10.84 -17.66 2.39
N ALA A 108 10.65 -17.39 3.68
CA ALA A 108 11.69 -16.96 4.60
C ALA A 108 12.43 -18.15 5.24
N ASN A 109 13.52 -18.53 4.57
CA ASN A 109 14.80 -18.85 5.22
C ASN A 109 15.64 -17.56 5.40
N HIS A 110 15.02 -16.44 5.80
CA HIS A 110 15.74 -15.22 6.15
C HIS A 110 15.15 -14.56 7.40
N PRO A 111 15.94 -14.35 8.47
CA PRO A 111 15.53 -13.58 9.63
C PRO A 111 15.72 -12.06 9.39
N GLU A 112 15.16 -11.27 10.31
CA GLU A 112 15.37 -9.82 10.56
C GLU A 112 14.36 -8.86 9.87
N ASP A 113 13.85 -7.77 10.47
CA ASP A 113 14.26 -7.04 11.69
C ASP A 113 13.16 -6.11 12.25
N ASP A 114 13.43 -5.57 13.45
CA ASP A 114 12.64 -4.71 14.34
C ASP A 114 12.06 -3.41 13.73
N ALA A 115 10.84 -3.05 14.14
CA ALA A 115 10.16 -1.81 13.79
C ALA A 115 10.34 -0.73 14.88
N GLU A 116 10.89 0.43 14.50
CA GLU A 116 10.96 1.63 15.35
C GLU A 116 9.61 2.35 15.42
N GLU A 117 9.25 2.77 16.64
CA GLU A 117 8.02 3.46 17.03
C GLU A 117 8.10 4.95 16.63
N ALA A 118 7.17 5.43 15.80
CA ALA A 118 7.04 6.84 15.43
C ALA A 118 5.78 7.43 16.07
N THR A 119 5.92 8.56 16.76
CA THR A 119 4.84 9.25 17.49
C THR A 119 3.87 9.97 16.56
N ALA A 120 2.57 9.79 16.80
CA ALA A 120 1.48 10.43 16.07
C ALA A 120 1.30 11.93 16.41
N SER A 121 0.88 12.72 15.42
CA SER A 121 0.30 14.06 15.59
C SER A 121 -0.96 14.13 14.74
N THR A 122 -2.08 14.60 15.30
CA THR A 122 -3.33 14.81 14.55
C THR A 122 -3.22 16.06 13.68
N PRO A 123 -3.56 16.00 12.38
CA PRO A 123 -3.41 17.14 11.50
C PRO A 123 -4.53 18.18 11.67
N ASP A 124 -4.16 19.46 11.59
CA ASP A 124 -5.04 20.63 11.50
C ASP A 124 -5.61 20.76 10.07
N ASP A 125 -6.74 21.46 9.87
CA ASP A 125 -7.41 21.56 8.54
C ASP A 125 -6.50 22.20 7.46
N ASP A 126 -5.57 23.09 7.84
CA ASP A 126 -4.57 23.68 6.95
C ASP A 126 -3.43 22.69 6.56
N GLU A 127 -3.28 21.59 7.31
CA GLU A 127 -2.26 20.57 7.09
C GLU A 127 -2.66 19.57 6.00
N PHE A 128 -3.97 19.32 5.84
CA PHE A 128 -4.52 18.45 4.80
C PHE A 128 -4.16 18.96 3.40
N ASP A 129 -4.37 20.25 3.13
CA ASP A 129 -4.04 20.91 1.86
C ASP A 129 -2.53 20.86 1.54
N ARG A 130 -1.69 20.92 2.58
CA ARG A 130 -0.24 20.76 2.42
C ARG A 130 0.10 19.32 2.06
N MET A 131 -0.46 18.36 2.79
CA MET A 131 -0.21 16.93 2.62
C MET A 131 -0.66 16.41 1.26
N GLU A 132 -1.80 16.89 0.76
CA GLU A 132 -2.30 16.61 -0.58
C GLU A 132 -1.28 17.02 -1.66
N ARG A 133 -0.50 18.08 -1.45
CA ARG A 133 0.42 18.61 -2.47
C ARG A 133 1.84 18.06 -2.36
N LEU A 134 2.24 17.46 -1.24
CA LEU A 134 3.62 17.02 -0.98
C LEU A 134 4.17 16.12 -2.11
N HIS A 135 3.36 15.18 -2.60
CA HIS A 135 3.74 14.24 -3.66
C HIS A 135 4.02 14.93 -5.01
N THR A 136 3.47 16.13 -5.24
CA THR A 136 3.67 16.89 -6.48
C THR A 136 4.88 17.82 -6.42
N LEU A 137 5.37 18.18 -5.22
CA LEU A 137 6.49 19.12 -5.03
C LEU A 137 7.84 18.48 -5.39
N PRO A 138 8.89 19.24 -5.75
CA PRO A 138 10.23 18.67 -5.89
C PRO A 138 10.78 18.17 -4.54
N LYS A 139 11.61 17.12 -4.56
CA LYS A 139 12.29 16.54 -3.39
C LYS A 139 12.91 17.58 -2.44
N THR A 140 13.49 18.66 -2.98
CA THR A 140 14.14 19.73 -2.22
C THR A 140 13.20 20.60 -1.38
N ARG A 141 11.89 20.54 -1.66
CA ARG A 141 10.85 21.30 -0.94
C ARG A 141 9.99 20.42 -0.03
N ARG A 142 10.34 19.15 0.14
CA ARG A 142 9.62 18.20 0.98
C ARG A 142 10.39 17.90 2.25
N ASP A 143 9.65 17.47 3.25
CA ASP A 143 10.22 16.98 4.49
C ASP A 143 11.06 15.71 4.24
N PRO A 144 12.22 15.54 4.92
CA PRO A 144 13.09 14.39 4.73
C PRO A 144 12.40 13.04 4.95
N ASP A 145 11.49 12.98 5.91
CA ASP A 145 10.76 11.76 6.27
C ASP A 145 9.79 11.36 5.15
N PHE A 146 9.06 12.32 4.59
CA PHE A 146 8.24 12.07 3.40
C PHE A 146 9.10 11.59 2.23
N ASN A 147 10.31 12.12 2.03
CA ASN A 147 11.21 11.64 0.99
C ASN A 147 11.70 10.20 1.21
N ARG A 148 11.89 9.80 2.47
CA ARG A 148 12.25 8.41 2.82
C ARG A 148 11.08 7.48 2.55
N PHE A 149 9.89 7.85 3.00
CA PHE A 149 8.65 7.13 2.73
C PHE A 149 8.39 7.02 1.22
N PHE A 150 8.47 8.13 0.47
CA PHE A 150 8.22 8.16 -0.97
C PHE A 150 9.13 7.17 -1.72
N LYS A 151 10.40 7.06 -1.31
CA LYS A 151 11.32 6.06 -1.85
C LYS A 151 10.97 4.63 -1.45
N ALA A 152 10.57 4.41 -0.20
CA ALA A 152 10.13 3.10 0.27
C ALA A 152 8.89 2.63 -0.50
N LEU A 153 7.94 3.54 -0.75
CA LEU A 153 6.74 3.27 -1.54
C LEU A 153 7.09 2.90 -2.99
N ILE A 154 8.02 3.59 -3.64
CA ILE A 154 8.50 3.23 -4.98
C ILE A 154 9.08 1.82 -4.97
N ARG A 155 9.95 1.52 -4.00
CA ARG A 155 10.56 0.19 -3.88
C ARG A 155 9.51 -0.89 -3.69
N GLU A 156 8.55 -0.67 -2.81
CA GLU A 156 7.43 -1.60 -2.57
C GLU A 156 6.62 -1.84 -3.85
N MET A 157 6.36 -0.78 -4.62
CA MET A 157 5.69 -0.88 -5.90
C MET A 157 6.50 -1.69 -6.92
N SER A 158 7.81 -1.47 -6.98
CA SER A 158 8.72 -2.21 -7.85
C SER A 158 8.81 -3.69 -7.48
N ASP A 159 9.08 -3.98 -6.21
CA ASP A 159 9.24 -5.34 -5.67
C ASP A 159 7.92 -6.14 -5.83
N GLY A 160 6.77 -5.47 -5.68
CA GLY A 160 5.44 -6.05 -5.84
C GLY A 160 4.90 -6.08 -7.29
N TYR A 161 5.70 -5.70 -8.29
CA TYR A 161 5.25 -5.59 -9.71
C TYR A 161 3.98 -4.74 -9.87
N ASN A 162 3.84 -3.70 -9.05
CA ASN A 162 2.66 -2.89 -8.90
C ASN A 162 2.82 -1.54 -9.61
N ASN A 163 2.19 -1.42 -10.78
CA ASN A 163 2.21 -0.19 -11.58
C ASN A 163 3.64 0.32 -11.86
N LEU A 164 4.47 -0.57 -12.41
CA LEU A 164 5.91 -0.34 -12.60
C LEU A 164 6.25 0.90 -13.42
N SER A 165 5.46 1.24 -14.43
CA SER A 165 5.67 2.46 -15.22
C SER A 165 5.50 3.73 -14.37
N VAL A 166 4.54 3.73 -13.45
CA VAL A 166 4.36 4.82 -12.47
C VAL A 166 5.49 4.81 -11.45
N ALA A 167 5.89 3.65 -10.91
CA ALA A 167 7.03 3.56 -9.99
C ALA A 167 8.32 4.11 -10.63
N TYR A 168 8.60 3.75 -11.88
CA TYR A 168 9.72 4.26 -12.67
C TYR A 168 9.65 5.78 -12.87
N ALA A 169 8.49 6.31 -13.25
CA ALA A 169 8.30 7.76 -13.41
C ALA A 169 8.44 8.50 -12.07
N MET A 170 7.96 7.92 -10.97
CA MET A 170 8.11 8.45 -9.62
C MET A 170 9.57 8.52 -9.19
N ASP A 171 10.37 7.48 -9.45
CA ASP A 171 11.79 7.49 -9.13
C ASP A 171 12.56 8.52 -9.97
N LYS A 172 12.33 8.50 -11.28
CA LYS A 172 13.04 9.36 -12.24
C LYS A 172 12.77 10.85 -12.02
N LEU A 173 11.52 11.22 -11.72
CA LEU A 173 11.12 12.62 -11.56
C LEU A 173 11.01 13.04 -10.10
N GLY A 174 11.06 12.07 -9.19
CA GLY A 174 10.92 12.27 -7.76
C GLY A 174 9.59 12.90 -7.39
N ARG A 175 8.49 12.64 -8.12
CA ARG A 175 7.14 13.23 -7.96
C ARG A 175 6.09 12.21 -8.36
N LEU A 176 4.87 12.33 -7.84
CA LEU A 176 3.70 11.71 -8.46
C LEU A 176 2.90 12.83 -9.13
N LEU A 177 2.49 12.63 -10.38
CA LEU A 177 1.61 13.56 -11.07
C LEU A 177 0.28 12.88 -11.35
N PRO A 178 -0.85 13.60 -11.20
CA PRO A 178 -2.15 13.05 -11.51
C PRO A 178 -2.22 12.72 -13.01
N ASP A 179 -2.84 11.59 -13.34
CA ASP A 179 -3.06 11.16 -14.72
C ASP A 179 -4.21 11.98 -15.36
N GLN A 180 -4.03 13.30 -15.41
CA GLN A 180 -4.97 14.18 -16.07
C GLN A 180 -4.80 14.02 -17.58
N LYS A 181 -5.78 13.38 -18.23
CA LYS A 181 -5.90 13.42 -19.70
C LYS A 181 -6.03 14.89 -20.10
N PRO A 182 -5.16 15.42 -20.99
CA PRO A 182 -5.25 16.81 -21.38
C PRO A 182 -6.58 17.00 -22.09
N LYS A 183 -7.29 18.09 -21.82
CA LYS A 183 -8.41 18.45 -22.70
C LYS A 183 -7.85 18.74 -24.09
N ALA A 184 -8.59 18.38 -25.13
CA ALA A 184 -8.16 18.59 -26.51
C ALA A 184 -7.82 20.09 -26.72
N GLY A 185 -6.56 20.38 -27.05
CA GLY A 185 -6.05 21.73 -27.28
C GLY A 185 -5.30 22.38 -26.11
N GLU A 186 -5.21 21.73 -24.94
CA GLU A 186 -4.46 22.24 -23.80
C GLU A 186 -2.97 21.86 -23.90
N GLN A 187 -2.09 22.87 -23.80
CA GLN A 187 -0.64 22.61 -23.75
C GLN A 187 -0.30 21.98 -22.41
N LEU A 188 0.21 20.75 -22.46
CA LEU A 188 0.75 20.07 -21.29
C LEU A 188 1.91 20.88 -20.71
N SER A 189 1.92 21.02 -19.39
CA SER A 189 3.10 21.56 -18.70
C SER A 189 4.31 20.66 -18.96
N ASP A 190 5.52 21.25 -18.99
CA ASP A 190 6.76 20.52 -19.26
C ASP A 190 6.97 19.32 -18.33
N ILE A 191 6.54 19.44 -17.08
CA ILE A 191 6.66 18.38 -16.08
C ILE A 191 5.70 17.21 -16.36
N VAL A 192 4.48 17.48 -16.82
CA VAL A 192 3.51 16.44 -17.20
C VAL A 192 3.94 15.72 -18.47
N ARG A 193 4.54 16.44 -19.43
CA ARG A 193 5.15 15.82 -20.61
C ARG A 193 6.27 14.87 -20.21
N ARG A 194 7.24 15.33 -19.41
CA ARG A 194 8.35 14.48 -18.92
C ARG A 194 7.86 13.25 -18.15
N TRP A 195 6.78 13.40 -17.40
CA TRP A 195 6.13 12.29 -16.69
C TRP A 195 5.63 11.22 -17.64
N ARG A 196 4.88 11.63 -18.67
CA ARG A 196 4.40 10.70 -19.69
C ARG A 196 5.53 10.07 -20.47
N ASP A 197 6.54 10.86 -20.83
CA ASP A 197 7.73 10.36 -21.51
C ASP A 197 8.42 9.30 -20.65
N ALA A 198 8.52 9.49 -19.32
CA ALA A 198 9.08 8.50 -18.41
C ALA A 198 8.22 7.22 -18.31
N CYS A 199 6.89 7.34 -18.21
CA CYS A 199 6.01 6.17 -18.22
C CYS A 199 6.12 5.38 -19.54
N SER A 200 6.13 6.07 -20.69
CA SER A 200 6.27 5.44 -22.01
C SER A 200 7.67 4.88 -22.27
N GLU A 201 8.71 5.49 -21.71
CA GLU A 201 10.07 4.97 -21.78
C GLU A 201 10.18 3.62 -21.08
N PHE A 202 9.53 3.45 -19.92
CA PHE A 202 9.50 2.16 -19.22
C PHE A 202 8.93 1.04 -20.11
N GLU A 203 7.84 1.31 -20.85
CA GLU A 203 7.22 0.35 -21.77
C GLU A 203 8.14 -0.04 -22.94
N GLN A 204 9.17 0.76 -23.23
CA GLN A 204 10.15 0.52 -24.29
C GLN A 204 11.43 -0.14 -23.80
N LEU A 205 11.64 -0.23 -22.48
CA LEU A 205 12.77 -0.95 -21.90
C LEU A 205 12.64 -2.45 -22.21
N ASP A 206 13.79 -3.12 -22.34
CA ASP A 206 13.80 -4.58 -22.42
C ASP A 206 13.42 -5.21 -21.07
N SER A 207 13.03 -6.48 -21.10
CA SER A 207 12.56 -7.19 -19.89
C SER A 207 13.61 -7.22 -18.78
N ASP A 208 14.89 -7.20 -19.14
CA ASP A 208 16.01 -7.23 -18.19
C ASP A 208 16.19 -5.85 -17.53
N ALA A 209 16.05 -4.75 -18.28
CA ALA A 209 16.10 -3.38 -17.73
C ALA A 209 14.82 -2.97 -16.98
N GLN A 210 13.68 -3.64 -17.22
CA GLN A 210 12.45 -3.42 -16.45
C GLN A 210 12.50 -4.06 -15.05
N THR A 211 13.40 -5.01 -14.83
CA THR A 211 13.48 -5.82 -13.59
C THR A 211 14.76 -5.60 -12.79
N ALA A 212 15.68 -4.76 -13.29
CA ALA A 212 16.94 -4.37 -12.66
C ALA A 212 16.78 -3.18 -11.70
#